data_AF-A0A966RCL5-F1
#
_entry.id   AF-A0A966RCL5-F1
#
_cell.length_a   1.000
_cell.length_b   1.000
_cell.length_c   1.000
_cell.angle_alpha   90.00
_cell.angle_beta   90.00
_cell.angle_gamma   90.00
#
_symmetry.space_group_name_H-M   'P 1'
#
loop_
_entity.id
_entity.type
_entity.pdbx_description
1 polymer ?
#
loop_
_entity_poly.entity_id
_entity_poly.type
_entity_poly.pdbx_seq_one_letter_code
_entity_poly.pdbx_strand_id
1 'polypeptide(L)'
;MSLGSWFGRIVRAGAQDYTKRQHIYVTPQDTRTDVTNQSRKQVLGLARYWFYNSPVVRGAIDCMVRNSIGPGIKMQSRTSDEGWNRATEDWLSTWALACDVRGLLDFNTLQQVATRTMLRDNEVFLLLADNGDGWPMLQMVEAHRCETPDYLQGEKRVIDGVRV
;
A
#
# COMPACT_ATOMS: atom_id res chain seq x y z
N MET A 1 23.61 -38.70 -35.03
CA MET A 1 23.14 -37.77 -33.99
C MET A 1 21.61 -37.71 -34.08
N SER A 2 20.89 -38.08 -33.02
CA SER A 2 19.43 -38.21 -33.02
C SER A 2 18.76 -36.89 -32.58
N LEU A 3 17.77 -36.42 -33.35
CA LEU A 3 16.97 -35.21 -33.06
C LEU A 3 16.32 -35.21 -31.65
N GLY A 4 16.09 -36.39 -31.06
CA GLY A 4 15.48 -36.52 -29.74
C GLY A 4 16.33 -35.98 -28.58
N SER A 5 17.66 -35.93 -28.72
CA SER A 5 18.54 -35.41 -27.65
C SER A 5 18.61 -33.89 -27.63
N TRP A 6 18.27 -33.23 -28.75
CA TRP A 6 18.32 -31.78 -28.87
C TRP A 6 17.14 -31.11 -28.16
N PHE A 7 15.91 -31.62 -28.37
CA PHE A 7 14.73 -31.11 -27.68
C PHE A 7 14.77 -31.36 -26.17
N GLY A 8 15.26 -32.52 -25.71
CA GLY A 8 15.41 -32.81 -24.28
C GLY A 8 16.43 -31.92 -23.57
N ARG A 9 17.46 -31.44 -24.28
CA ARG A 9 18.45 -30.48 -23.76
C ARG A 9 17.89 -29.06 -23.64
N ILE A 10 17.04 -28.64 -24.57
CA ILE A 10 16.38 -27.33 -24.52
C ILE A 10 15.41 -27.25 -23.33
N VAL A 11 14.63 -28.32 -23.08
CA VAL A 11 13.70 -28.38 -21.94
C VAL A 11 14.44 -28.39 -20.59
N ARG A 12 15.62 -29.03 -20.50
CA ARG A 12 16.48 -28.95 -19.31
C ARG A 12 17.22 -27.62 -19.16
N ALA A 13 17.42 -26.85 -20.23
CA ALA A 13 18.03 -25.53 -20.16
C ALA A 13 17.08 -24.44 -19.61
N GLY A 14 15.77 -24.68 -19.64
CA GLY A 14 14.75 -23.81 -19.03
C GLY A 14 14.31 -24.23 -17.62
N ALA A 15 14.78 -25.37 -17.10
CA ALA A 15 14.49 -25.78 -15.74
C ALA A 15 15.36 -24.98 -14.77
N GLN A 16 14.74 -24.10 -14.00
CA GLN A 16 15.41 -23.27 -13.01
C GLN A 16 16.04 -24.19 -11.94
N ASP A 17 17.37 -24.26 -11.89
CA ASP A 17 18.12 -25.12 -10.98
C ASP A 17 18.12 -24.52 -9.56
N TYR A 18 17.17 -24.93 -8.74
CA TYR A 18 16.97 -24.42 -7.36
C TYR A 18 18.09 -24.82 -6.38
N THR A 19 19.02 -25.68 -6.78
CA THR A 19 20.13 -26.11 -5.91
C THR A 19 21.30 -25.14 -5.90
N LYS A 20 21.33 -24.17 -6.81
CA LYS A 20 22.41 -23.20 -6.94
C LYS A 20 21.97 -21.81 -6.50
N ARG A 21 22.78 -21.18 -5.65
CA ARG A 21 22.61 -19.77 -5.30
C ARG A 21 22.81 -18.92 -6.55
N GLN A 22 21.73 -18.33 -7.04
CA GLN A 22 21.76 -17.40 -8.16
C GLN A 22 22.30 -16.06 -7.66
N HIS A 23 23.39 -15.59 -8.25
CA HIS A 23 23.86 -14.22 -8.06
C HIS A 23 23.19 -13.34 -9.12
N ILE A 24 22.28 -12.48 -8.66
CA ILE A 24 21.70 -11.41 -9.49
C ILE A 24 22.60 -10.20 -9.33
N TYR A 25 23.34 -9.87 -10.39
CA TYR A 25 24.18 -8.66 -10.44
C TYR A 25 23.31 -7.45 -10.79
N VAL A 26 22.46 -7.04 -9.85
CA VAL A 26 21.71 -5.79 -9.93
C VAL A 26 22.43 -4.74 -9.10
N THR A 27 22.80 -3.64 -9.73
CA THR A 27 23.09 -2.40 -8.99
C THR A 27 21.73 -1.86 -8.56
N PRO A 28 21.48 -1.58 -7.26
CA PRO A 28 20.19 -1.04 -6.85
C PRO A 28 19.95 0.28 -7.59
N GLN A 29 18.93 0.29 -8.45
CA GLN A 29 18.45 1.49 -9.12
C GLN A 29 17.07 1.82 -8.56
N ASP A 30 16.51 2.93 -9.01
CA ASP A 30 15.17 3.32 -8.64
C ASP A 30 14.17 2.25 -9.13
N THR A 31 13.11 1.97 -8.36
CA THR A 31 12.18 0.86 -8.69
C THR A 31 11.54 1.05 -10.07
N ARG A 32 11.44 2.29 -10.53
CA ARG A 32 11.02 2.66 -11.90
C ARG A 32 11.87 2.03 -13.00
N THR A 33 13.19 1.95 -12.82
CA THR A 33 14.09 1.36 -13.83
C THR A 33 14.13 -0.16 -13.74
N ASP A 34 13.88 -0.70 -12.56
CA ASP A 34 13.95 -2.14 -12.30
C ASP A 34 12.63 -2.85 -12.65
N VAL A 35 11.49 -2.17 -12.59
CA VAL A 35 10.16 -2.78 -12.77
C VAL A 35 9.28 -1.93 -13.67
N THR A 36 8.74 -2.55 -14.73
CA THR A 36 7.76 -1.89 -15.62
C THR A 36 6.43 -1.65 -14.90
N ASN A 37 5.65 -0.68 -15.37
CA ASN A 37 4.31 -0.41 -14.83
C ASN A 37 3.38 -1.63 -14.87
N GLN A 38 3.48 -2.44 -15.94
CA GLN A 38 2.71 -3.68 -16.06
C GLN A 38 3.15 -4.73 -15.03
N SER A 39 4.45 -4.92 -14.84
CA SER A 39 4.99 -5.83 -13.82
C SER A 39 4.57 -5.40 -12.41
N ARG A 40 4.52 -4.09 -12.13
CA ARG A 40 4.03 -3.56 -10.85
C ARG A 40 2.56 -3.94 -10.61
N LYS A 41 1.70 -3.77 -11.62
CA LYS A 41 0.29 -4.18 -11.55
C LYS A 41 0.13 -5.70 -11.34
N GLN A 42 0.98 -6.51 -11.97
CA GLN A 42 0.99 -7.97 -11.78
C GLN A 42 1.38 -8.37 -10.35
N VAL A 43 2.42 -7.75 -9.78
CA VAL A 43 2.84 -7.98 -8.38
C VAL A 43 1.71 -7.61 -7.43
N LEU A 44 1.06 -6.46 -7.63
CA LEU A 44 -0.08 -6.05 -6.83
C LEU A 44 -1.25 -7.05 -6.92
N GLY A 45 -1.59 -7.49 -8.14
CA GLY A 45 -2.64 -8.49 -8.36
C GLY A 45 -2.31 -9.82 -7.66
N LEU A 46 -1.06 -10.25 -7.72
CA LEU A 46 -0.58 -11.45 -7.06
C LEU A 46 -0.64 -11.31 -5.52
N ALA A 47 -0.24 -10.15 -4.97
CA ALA A 47 -0.31 -9.90 -3.53
C ALA A 47 -1.75 -9.99 -3.00
N ARG A 48 -2.71 -9.39 -3.73
CA ARG A 48 -4.14 -9.50 -3.43
C ARG A 48 -4.63 -10.95 -3.54
N TYR A 49 -4.23 -11.66 -4.59
CA TYR A 49 -4.55 -13.08 -4.75
C TYR A 49 -4.06 -13.91 -3.54
N TRP A 50 -2.81 -13.73 -3.10
CA TRP A 50 -2.27 -14.44 -1.92
C TRP A 50 -3.02 -14.08 -0.64
N PHE A 51 -3.36 -12.81 -0.44
CA PHE A 51 -4.13 -12.37 0.73
C PHE A 51 -5.54 -12.99 0.77
N TYR A 52 -6.20 -13.13 -0.38
CA TYR A 52 -7.54 -13.71 -0.45
C TYR A 52 -7.56 -15.25 -0.43
N ASN A 53 -6.50 -15.92 -0.86
CA ASN A 53 -6.48 -17.37 -1.00
C ASN A 53 -5.60 -18.11 0.03
N SER A 54 -4.62 -17.45 0.64
CA SER A 54 -3.76 -18.05 1.66
C SER A 54 -4.18 -17.60 3.07
N PRO A 55 -4.73 -18.49 3.92
CA PRO A 55 -5.09 -18.14 5.28
C PRO A 55 -3.86 -17.79 6.13
N VAL A 56 -2.68 -18.32 5.80
CA VAL A 56 -1.42 -18.02 6.48
C VAL A 56 -1.03 -16.56 6.23
N VAL A 57 -1.09 -16.10 4.98
CA VAL A 57 -0.78 -14.71 4.61
C VAL A 57 -1.78 -13.75 5.25
N ARG A 58 -3.08 -14.06 5.16
CA ARG A 58 -4.12 -13.25 5.81
C ARG A 58 -3.91 -13.16 7.31
N GLY A 59 -3.70 -14.29 7.97
CA GLY A 59 -3.49 -14.35 9.41
C GLY A 59 -2.25 -13.58 9.86
N ALA A 60 -1.16 -13.63 9.09
CA ALA A 60 0.04 -12.84 9.36
C ALA A 60 -0.23 -11.33 9.30
N ILE A 61 -0.88 -10.85 8.23
CA ILE A 61 -1.22 -9.43 8.08
C ILE A 61 -2.20 -8.99 9.18
N ASP A 62 -3.25 -9.76 9.45
CA ASP A 62 -4.22 -9.41 10.50
C ASP A 62 -3.59 -9.41 11.90
N CYS A 63 -2.62 -10.30 12.16
CA CYS A 63 -1.84 -10.29 13.39
C CYS A 63 -1.00 -9.02 13.53
N MET A 64 -0.31 -8.61 12.46
CA MET A 64 0.45 -7.36 12.43
C MET A 64 -0.47 -6.16 12.68
N VAL A 65 -1.57 -6.03 11.95
CA VAL A 65 -2.53 -4.92 12.11
C VAL A 65 -3.08 -4.87 13.54
N ARG A 66 -3.50 -6.02 14.08
CA ARG A 66 -4.06 -6.11 15.43
C ARG A 66 -3.05 -5.72 16.51
N ASN A 67 -1.80 -6.14 16.39
CA ASN A 67 -0.77 -5.85 17.39
C ASN A 67 -0.19 -4.43 17.26
N SER A 68 -0.14 -3.87 16.05
CA SER A 68 0.38 -2.53 15.81
C SER A 68 -0.65 -1.43 16.10
N ILE A 69 -1.89 -1.59 15.64
CA ILE A 69 -2.95 -0.57 15.80
C ILE A 69 -3.82 -0.85 17.02
N GLY A 70 -4.14 -2.13 17.27
CA GLY A 70 -5.02 -2.53 18.37
C GLY A 70 -6.36 -1.78 18.34
N PRO A 71 -6.77 -1.13 19.44
CA PRO A 71 -8.01 -0.37 19.50
C PRO A 71 -7.96 0.99 18.77
N GLY A 72 -6.81 1.36 18.19
CA GLY A 72 -6.58 2.65 17.56
C GLY A 72 -5.54 3.50 18.30
N ILE A 73 -4.74 4.21 17.53
CA ILE A 73 -3.74 5.15 18.02
C ILE A 73 -4.46 6.37 18.60
N LYS A 74 -4.19 6.63 19.88
CA LYS A 74 -4.74 7.78 20.61
C LYS A 74 -3.76 8.94 20.58
N MET A 75 -4.29 10.14 20.39
CA MET A 75 -3.51 11.37 20.46
C MET A 75 -3.44 11.85 21.91
N GLN A 76 -2.29 12.42 22.30
CA GLN A 76 -2.06 13.01 23.61
C GLN A 76 -1.41 14.37 23.43
N SER A 77 -2.04 15.41 23.97
CA SER A 77 -1.53 16.78 23.90
C SER A 77 -0.58 17.03 25.07
N ARG A 78 0.62 17.53 24.78
CA ARG A 78 1.68 17.75 25.79
C ARG A 78 2.18 19.18 25.81
N THR A 79 1.25 20.13 25.94
CA THR A 79 1.58 21.55 26.12
C THR A 79 1.57 21.95 27.59
N SER A 80 2.04 23.16 27.93
CA SER A 80 2.03 23.70 29.29
C SER A 80 0.65 24.09 29.81
N ASP A 81 -0.35 24.21 28.94
CA ASP A 81 -1.73 24.55 29.28
C ASP A 81 -2.60 23.28 29.32
N GLU A 82 -2.96 22.85 30.54
CA GLU A 82 -3.82 21.67 30.74
C GLU A 82 -5.24 21.86 30.20
N GLY A 83 -5.76 23.09 30.22
CA GLY A 83 -7.08 23.41 29.70
C GLY A 83 -7.13 23.25 28.17
N TRP A 84 -6.10 23.74 27.49
CA TRP A 84 -5.91 23.54 26.05
C TRP A 84 -5.75 22.07 25.69
N ASN A 85 -4.95 21.32 26.46
CA ASN A 85 -4.72 19.89 26.22
C ASN A 85 -6.06 19.12 26.26
N ARG A 86 -6.87 19.32 27.31
CA ARG A 86 -8.18 18.68 27.43
C ARG A 86 -9.12 19.07 26.29
N ALA A 87 -9.23 20.37 25.98
CA ALA A 87 -10.11 20.83 24.91
C ALA A 87 -9.72 20.23 23.53
N THR A 88 -8.42 20.11 23.26
CA THR A 88 -7.90 19.52 22.02
C THR A 88 -8.18 18.03 21.94
N GLU A 89 -7.95 17.30 23.04
CA GLU A 89 -8.21 15.86 23.12
C GLU A 89 -9.71 15.55 22.99
N ASP A 90 -10.57 16.35 23.62
CA ASP A 90 -12.03 16.23 23.50
C ASP A 90 -12.50 16.48 22.06
N TRP A 91 -11.98 17.54 21.41
CA TRP A 91 -12.26 17.82 20.00
C TRP A 91 -11.80 16.68 19.08
N LEU A 92 -10.57 16.18 19.26
CA LEU A 92 -10.03 15.07 18.48
C LEU A 92 -10.83 13.78 18.68
N SER A 93 -11.31 13.51 19.90
CA SER A 93 -12.15 12.34 20.17
C SER A 93 -13.50 12.42 19.44
N THR A 94 -14.06 13.63 19.32
CA THR A 94 -15.30 13.87 18.57
C THR A 94 -15.05 13.75 17.07
N TRP A 95 -13.97 14.34 16.58
CA TRP A 95 -13.55 14.23 15.18
C TRP A 95 -13.30 12.77 14.77
N ALA A 96 -12.67 11.97 15.62
CA ALA A 96 -12.37 10.57 15.36
C ALA A 96 -13.61 9.72 15.06
N LEU A 97 -14.80 10.12 15.51
CA LEU A 97 -16.06 9.43 15.20
C LEU A 97 -16.58 9.72 13.79
N ALA A 98 -16.22 10.87 13.22
CA ALA A 98 -16.75 11.39 11.96
C ALA A 98 -15.61 11.95 11.06
N CYS A 99 -14.57 11.15 10.85
CA CYS A 99 -13.41 11.55 10.06
C CYS A 99 -13.46 11.09 8.59
N ASP A 100 -14.22 10.05 8.26
CA ASP A 100 -14.28 9.49 6.90
C ASP A 100 -15.23 10.30 6.01
N VAL A 101 -14.79 10.65 4.80
CA VAL A 101 -15.62 11.37 3.79
C VAL A 101 -16.90 10.61 3.47
N ARG A 102 -16.89 9.27 3.53
CA ARG A 102 -18.09 8.45 3.28
C ARG A 102 -18.97 8.28 4.51
N GLY A 103 -18.50 8.68 5.69
CA GLY A 103 -19.18 8.48 6.98
C GLY A 103 -19.35 7.01 7.38
N LEU A 104 -18.51 6.11 6.86
CA LEU A 104 -18.64 4.66 7.12
C LEU A 104 -17.72 4.17 8.24
N LEU A 105 -16.56 4.80 8.40
CA LEU A 105 -15.51 4.35 9.30
C LEU A 105 -15.19 5.43 10.33
N ASP A 106 -15.02 5.01 11.59
CA ASP A 106 -14.34 5.83 12.59
C ASP A 106 -12.83 5.83 12.34
N PHE A 107 -12.12 6.72 13.01
CA PHE A 107 -10.68 6.88 12.83
C PHE A 107 -9.91 5.62 13.20
N ASN A 108 -10.34 4.88 14.23
CA ASN A 108 -9.68 3.65 14.65
C ASN A 108 -9.79 2.55 13.58
N THR A 109 -10.99 2.38 13.00
CA THR A 109 -11.19 1.41 11.91
C THR A 109 -10.45 1.88 10.66
N LEU A 110 -10.46 3.18 10.36
CA LEU A 110 -9.72 3.75 9.23
C LEU A 110 -8.22 3.48 9.33
N GLN A 111 -7.61 3.61 10.52
CA GLN A 111 -6.22 3.22 10.76
C GLN A 111 -5.98 1.74 10.45
N GLN A 112 -6.84 0.85 10.95
CA GLN A 112 -6.72 -0.59 10.69
C GLN A 112 -6.85 -0.94 9.20
N VAL A 113 -7.79 -0.30 8.50
CA VAL A 113 -7.99 -0.50 7.06
C VAL A 113 -6.81 0.04 6.28
N ALA A 114 -6.31 1.23 6.63
CA ALA A 114 -5.13 1.83 6.01
C ALA A 114 -3.90 0.93 6.19
N THR A 115 -3.59 0.50 7.41
CA THR A 115 -2.45 -0.39 7.68
C THR A 115 -2.59 -1.73 6.97
N ARG A 116 -3.79 -2.34 6.94
CA ARG A 116 -4.01 -3.59 6.21
C ARG A 116 -3.82 -3.40 4.71
N THR A 117 -4.30 -2.29 4.16
CA THR A 117 -4.16 -1.97 2.74
C THR A 117 -2.69 -1.73 2.40
N MET A 118 -1.96 -0.98 3.23
CA MET A 118 -0.52 -0.77 3.09
C MET A 118 0.27 -2.08 3.16
N LEU A 119 -0.02 -2.98 4.11
CA LEU A 119 0.68 -4.27 4.21
C LEU A 119 0.39 -5.21 3.02
N ARG A 120 -0.80 -5.11 2.42
CA ARG A 120 -1.21 -5.94 1.27
C ARG A 120 -0.73 -5.36 -0.06
N ASP A 121 -0.93 -4.05 -0.26
CA ASP A 121 -0.74 -3.34 -1.52
C ASP A 121 0.55 -2.49 -1.55
N ASN A 122 1.36 -2.54 -0.49
CA ASN A 122 2.53 -1.71 -0.18
C ASN A 122 2.24 -0.25 0.16
N GLU A 123 1.20 0.35 -0.43
CA GLU A 123 0.94 1.78 -0.30
C GLU A 123 -0.56 2.10 -0.26
N VAL A 124 -0.89 3.18 0.45
CA VAL A 124 -2.22 3.77 0.51
C VAL A 124 -2.06 5.27 0.72
N PHE A 125 -2.89 6.07 0.05
CA PHE A 125 -2.89 7.51 0.17
C PHE A 125 -4.10 7.98 0.96
N LEU A 126 -3.93 9.11 1.66
CA LEU A 126 -4.98 9.81 2.38
C LEU A 126 -5.08 11.22 1.82
N LEU A 127 -6.22 11.53 1.21
CA LEU A 127 -6.56 12.90 0.83
C LEU A 127 -7.18 13.59 2.04
N LEU A 128 -6.65 14.77 2.36
CA LEU A 128 -7.27 15.69 3.30
C LEU A 128 -8.35 16.46 2.55
N ALA A 129 -9.60 16.26 2.95
CA ALA A 129 -10.77 16.83 2.32
C ALA A 129 -11.58 17.65 3.32
N ASP A 130 -12.51 18.44 2.78
CA ASP A 130 -13.51 19.19 3.52
C ASP A 130 -14.83 19.07 2.76
N ASN A 131 -15.94 18.90 3.49
CA ASN A 131 -17.29 18.84 2.92
C ASN A 131 -17.89 20.24 2.65
N GLY A 132 -17.09 21.30 2.78
CA GLY A 132 -17.48 22.69 2.56
C GLY A 132 -17.85 23.45 3.84
N ASP A 133 -17.94 22.74 4.96
CA ASP A 133 -18.28 23.29 6.28
C ASP A 133 -17.04 23.57 7.15
N GLY A 134 -15.83 23.38 6.61
CA GLY A 134 -14.57 23.48 7.36
C GLY A 134 -14.27 22.25 8.22
N TRP A 135 -15.07 21.19 8.12
CA TRP A 135 -14.88 19.97 8.89
C TRP A 135 -13.81 19.10 8.22
N PRO A 136 -12.68 18.80 8.89
CA PRO A 136 -11.60 18.04 8.28
C PRO A 136 -12.02 16.59 8.09
N MET A 137 -11.91 16.10 6.87
CA MET A 137 -12.24 14.72 6.51
C MET A 137 -11.06 14.03 5.82
N LEU A 138 -11.07 12.71 5.87
CA LEU A 138 -10.07 11.83 5.30
C LEU A 138 -10.73 10.97 4.23
N GLN A 139 -10.12 10.95 3.05
CA GLN A 139 -10.48 10.02 1.99
C GLN A 139 -9.30 9.10 1.68
N MET A 140 -9.48 7.80 1.91
CA MET A 140 -8.52 6.79 1.48
C MET A 140 -8.56 6.62 -0.04
N VAL A 141 -7.38 6.63 -0.66
CA VAL A 141 -7.17 6.36 -2.07
C VAL A 141 -6.18 5.20 -2.20
N GLU A 142 -6.60 4.15 -2.90
CA GLU A 142 -5.76 2.98 -3.14
C GLU A 142 -4.65 3.32 -4.15
N ALA A 143 -3.44 2.82 -3.91
CA ALA A 143 -2.26 3.17 -4.71
C ALA A 143 -2.40 2.87 -6.20
N HIS A 144 -3.16 1.83 -6.58
CA HIS A 144 -3.36 1.50 -7.99
C HIS A 144 -4.15 2.54 -8.79
N ARG A 145 -4.80 3.49 -8.11
CA ARG A 145 -5.49 4.62 -8.75
C ARG A 145 -4.57 5.82 -8.97
N CYS A 146 -3.42 5.83 -8.31
CA CYS A 146 -2.41 6.88 -8.43
C CYS A 146 -1.43 6.47 -9.54
N GLU A 147 -1.80 6.76 -10.78
CA GLU A 147 -0.93 6.57 -11.95
C GLU A 147 -1.02 7.76 -12.90
N THR A 148 -0.05 7.88 -13.82
CA THR A 148 -0.10 8.92 -14.85
C THR A 148 -1.36 8.70 -15.71
N PRO A 149 -2.29 9.67 -15.77
CA PRO A 149 -3.50 9.54 -16.57
C PRO A 149 -3.17 9.36 -18.05
N ASP A 150 -4.04 8.67 -18.79
CA ASP A 150 -3.84 8.37 -20.22
C ASP A 150 -3.55 9.62 -21.06
N TYR A 151 -4.21 10.73 -20.76
CA TYR A 151 -4.03 12.00 -21.47
C TYR A 151 -2.71 12.73 -21.12
N LEU A 152 -1.94 12.26 -20.13
CA LEU A 152 -0.64 12.80 -19.72
C LEU A 152 0.53 11.83 -19.94
N GLN A 153 0.31 10.66 -20.54
CA GLN A 153 1.37 9.65 -20.72
C GLN A 153 2.59 10.15 -21.53
N GLY A 154 2.41 11.14 -22.40
CA GLY A 154 3.51 11.76 -23.17
C GLY A 154 4.24 12.90 -22.47
N GLU A 155 3.73 13.37 -21.31
CA GLU A 155 4.30 14.50 -20.58
C GLU A 155 5.50 14.04 -19.74
N LYS A 156 6.71 14.45 -20.15
CA LYS A 156 7.95 14.05 -19.48
C LYS A 156 8.06 14.57 -18.05
N ARG A 157 7.30 15.60 -17.69
CA ARG A 157 7.26 16.17 -16.34
C ARG A 157 6.26 15.48 -15.42
N VAL A 158 5.46 14.53 -15.90
CA VAL A 158 4.50 13.79 -15.07
C VAL A 158 4.94 12.33 -14.98
N ILE A 159 5.39 11.94 -13.79
CA ILE A 159 5.95 10.62 -13.49
C ILE A 159 5.05 9.96 -12.44
N ASP A 160 4.45 8.81 -12.79
CA ASP A 160 3.54 8.05 -11.93
C ASP A 160 2.46 8.93 -11.25
N GLY A 161 1.90 9.90 -12.01
CA GLY A 161 0.89 10.84 -11.53
C GLY A 161 1.42 12.05 -10.76
N VAL A 162 2.72 12.12 -10.46
CA VAL A 162 3.38 13.25 -9.80
C VAL A 162 4.01 14.17 -10.83
N ARG A 163 3.75 15.48 -10.74
CA ARG A 163 4.41 16.48 -11.59
C ARG A 163 5.71 16.97 -10.92
N VAL A 164 6.84 16.79 -11.62
CA VAL A 164 8.20 17.18 -11.19
C VAL A 164 8.63 18.48 -11.86
#